data_AF-A0A5Q4E8J4-F1
#
_entry.id   AF-A0A5Q4E8J4-F1
#
_cell.length_a   1.000
_cell.length_b   1.000
_cell.length_c   1.000
_cell.angle_alpha   90.00
_cell.angle_beta   90.00
_cell.angle_gamma   90.00
#
_symmetry.space_group_name_H-M   'P 1'
#
loop_
_entity.id
_entity.type
_entity.pdbx_description
1 polymer ?
#
loop_
_entity_poly.entity_id
_entity_poly.type
_entity_poly.pdbx_seq_one_letter_code
_entity_poly.pdbx_strand_id
1 'polypeptide(L)' 'MITSEEFTGKSFMGKRQYLNLVRLRAIETNRNIIKCSNNGLSAVINEKGKVTYKISNEFETVNAYRINKPSFLQRFILYP' A
#
# COMPACT_ATOMS: atom_id res chain seq x y z
N MET A 1 -6.35 1.89 -0.38
CA MET A 1 -6.49 0.77 -1.33
C MET A 1 -7.37 -0.28 -0.68
N ILE A 2 -8.49 -0.61 -1.30
CA ILE A 2 -9.50 -1.53 -0.76
C ILE A 2 -9.47 -2.79 -1.62
N THR A 3 -9.33 -3.97 -1.00
CA THR A 3 -9.26 -5.27 -1.71
C THR A 3 -9.76 -6.44 -0.86
N SER A 4 -9.92 -7.62 -1.46
CA SER A 4 -9.89 -8.92 -0.76
C SER A 4 -8.72 -9.72 -1.34
N GLU A 5 -7.89 -10.40 -0.55
CA GLU A 5 -6.80 -11.24 -1.10
C GLU A 5 -7.27 -12.66 -1.47
N GLU A 6 -8.57 -12.96 -1.41
CA GLU A 6 -9.11 -14.26 -1.81
C GLU A 6 -8.84 -14.62 -3.27
N PHE A 7 -8.75 -13.62 -4.16
CA PHE A 7 -8.43 -13.85 -5.58
C PHE A 7 -7.06 -14.53 -5.78
N THR A 8 -6.18 -14.48 -4.77
CA THR A 8 -4.89 -15.18 -4.80
C THR A 8 -5.00 -16.70 -4.58
N GLY A 9 -6.23 -17.23 -4.47
CA GLY A 9 -6.48 -18.66 -4.27
C GLY A 9 -5.98 -19.17 -2.91
N LYS A 10 -5.97 -18.30 -1.89
CA LYS A 10 -5.38 -18.56 -0.56
C LYS A 10 -3.88 -18.93 -0.57
N SER A 11 -3.18 -18.74 -1.70
CA SER A 11 -1.75 -19.03 -1.82
C SER A 11 -0.90 -18.02 -1.03
N PHE A 12 -0.05 -18.52 -0.13
CA PHE A 12 0.91 -17.68 0.60
C PHE A 12 1.83 -16.90 -0.35
N MET A 13 2.30 -17.54 -1.42
CA MET A 13 3.17 -16.89 -2.41
C MET A 13 2.41 -15.85 -3.21
N GLY A 14 1.15 -16.11 -3.58
CA GLY A 14 0.28 -15.14 -4.27
C GLY A 14 0.05 -13.88 -3.44
N LYS A 15 -0.28 -14.04 -2.15
CA LYS A 15 -0.42 -12.92 -1.20
C LYS A 15 0.88 -12.11 -1.07
N ARG A 16 2.03 -12.80 -1.02
CA ARG A 16 3.35 -12.15 -0.92
C ARG A 16 3.69 -11.37 -2.19
N GLN A 17 3.44 -11.93 -3.37
CA GLN A 17 3.63 -11.24 -4.65
C GLN A 17 2.75 -10.00 -4.75
N TYR A 18 1.47 -10.14 -4.40
CA TYR A 18 0.54 -9.03 -4.38
C TYR A 18 1.00 -7.92 -3.41
N LEU A 19 1.42 -8.25 -2.20
CA LEU A 19 1.97 -7.28 -1.25
C LEU A 19 3.20 -6.56 -1.82
N ASN A 20 4.08 -7.27 -2.51
CA ASN A 20 5.26 -6.65 -3.15
C ASN A 20 4.87 -5.62 -4.22
N LEU A 21 3.83 -5.91 -5.02
CA LEU A 21 3.30 -4.95 -6.01
C LEU A 21 2.75 -3.69 -5.33
N VAL A 22 2.01 -3.83 -4.23
CA VAL A 22 1.50 -2.67 -3.48
C VAL A 22 2.65 -1.84 -2.90
N ARG A 23 3.69 -2.49 -2.39
CA ARG A 23 4.88 -1.80 -1.86
C ARG A 23 5.62 -1.02 -2.96
N LEU A 24 5.75 -1.59 -4.16
CA LEU A 24 6.33 -0.90 -5.30
C LEU A 24 5.53 0.34 -5.69
N ARG A 25 4.19 0.25 -5.70
CA ARG A 25 3.33 1.41 -6.00
C ARG A 25 3.49 2.55 -5.00
N ALA A 26 3.70 2.24 -3.72
CA ALA A 26 3.98 3.26 -2.70
C ALA A 26 5.29 4.03 -3.00
N ILE A 27 6.31 3.30 -3.47
CA ILE A 27 7.62 3.87 -3.87
C ILE A 27 7.48 4.72 -5.13
N GLU A 28 6.87 4.18 -6.18
CA GLU A 28 6.70 4.86 -7.48
C GLU A 28 5.94 6.19 -7.33
N THR A 29 4.87 6.17 -6.53
CA THR A 29 4.03 7.34 -6.29
C THR A 29 4.57 8.25 -5.19
N ASN A 30 5.56 7.81 -4.43
CA ASN A 30 6.08 8.53 -3.26
C ASN A 30 4.93 8.95 -2.31
N ARG A 31 4.04 7.99 -2.03
CA ARG A 31 2.84 8.15 -1.19
C ARG A 31 2.73 7.01 -0.19
N ASN A 32 2.19 7.34 0.97
CA ASN A 32 1.72 6.34 1.92
C ASN A 32 0.49 5.64 1.34
N ILE A 33 0.46 4.31 1.42
CA ILE A 33 -0.69 3.50 1.03
C ILE A 33 -1.26 2.85 2.29
N ILE A 34 -2.50 3.21 2.60
CA ILE A 34 -3.33 2.46 3.54
C ILE A 34 -4.00 1.34 2.74
N LYS A 35 -3.64 0.09 3.03
CA LYS A 35 -4.21 -1.10 2.42
C LYS A 35 -5.22 -1.72 3.39
N CYS A 36 -6.49 -1.75 2.98
CA CYS A 36 -7.59 -2.35 3.72
C CYS A 36 -8.03 -3.60 2.97
N SER A 37 -7.78 -4.76 3.57
CA SER A 37 -8.14 -6.06 3.00
C SER A 37 -9.28 -6.69 3.79
N ASN A 38 -10.32 -7.19 3.10
CA ASN A 38 -11.39 -7.96 3.75
C ASN A 38 -10.84 -9.29 4.30
N ASN A 39 -10.28 -10.13 3.41
CA ASN A 39 -9.61 -11.37 3.78
C ASN A 39 -8.15 -11.32 3.32
N GLY A 40 -7.25 -10.88 4.21
CA GLY A 40 -5.84 -10.66 3.88
C GLY A 40 -5.12 -9.73 4.86
N LEU A 41 -3.95 -9.23 4.48
CA LEU A 41 -3.18 -8.32 5.31
C LEU A 41 -3.71 -6.87 5.16
N SER A 42 -4.29 -6.33 6.22
CA SER A 42 -4.54 -4.89 6.34
C SER A 42 -3.31 -4.21 6.94
N ALA A 43 -2.80 -3.16 6.29
CA ALA A 43 -1.54 -2.54 6.68
C ALA A 43 -1.36 -1.13 6.15
N VAL A 44 -0.53 -0.34 6.84
CA VAL A 44 0.00 0.92 6.34
C VAL A 44 1.39 0.70 5.77
N ILE A 45 1.59 1.19 4.56
CA ILE A 45 2.84 1.11 3.81
C ILE A 45 3.29 2.55 3.56
N ASN A 46 4.51 2.89 3.97
CA ASN A 46 5.04 4.23 3.75
C ASN A 46 5.55 4.42 2.31
N GLU A 47 5.92 5.66 1.98
CA GLU A 47 6.44 6.03 0.66
C GLU A 47 7.77 5.33 0.28
N LYS A 48 8.43 4.66 1.24
CA LYS A 48 9.64 3.85 1.01
C LYS A 48 9.31 2.37 0.81
N GLY A 49 8.03 2.01 0.72
CA GLY A 49 7.57 0.63 0.59
C GLY A 49 7.81 -0.22 1.84
N LYS A 50 8.01 0.39 3.03
CA LYS A 50 8.08 -0.34 4.30
C LYS A 50 6.68 -0.46 4.88
N VAL A 51 6.33 -1.64 5.37
CA VAL A 51 5.13 -1.85 6.17
C VAL A 51 5.38 -1.26 7.55
N THR A 52 4.76 -0.14 7.86
CA THR A 52 4.96 0.58 9.13
C THR A 52 3.99 0.14 10.21
N TYR A 53 2.81 -0.34 9.82
CA TYR A 53 1.77 -0.79 10.73
C TYR A 53 0.98 -1.93 10.11
N LYS A 54 0.67 -2.96 10.87
CA LYS A 54 -0.21 -4.06 10.48
C LYS A 54 -1.45 -3.98 11.35
N ILE A 55 -2.62 -4.00 10.72
CA ILE A 55 -3.90 -3.99 11.41
C ILE A 55 -4.24 -5.43 11.76
N SER A 56 -4.37 -5.72 13.06
CA SER A 56 -4.67 -7.06 13.56
C SER A 56 -6.10 -7.19 14.08
N ASN A 57 -6.70 -6.12 14.57
CA ASN A 57 -8.08 -6.14 15.05
C ASN A 57 -9.06 -5.86 13.90
N GLU A 58 -10.33 -6.23 14.10
CA GLU A 58 -11.41 -6.03 13.12
C GLU A 58 -11.62 -4.54 12.79
N PHE A 59 -11.45 -3.67 13.79
CA PHE A 59 -11.60 -2.23 13.64
C PHE A 59 -10.39 -1.53 14.26
N GLU A 60 -9.61 -0.85 13.43
CA GLU A 60 -8.54 0.03 13.87
C GLU A 60 -8.52 1.30 13.03
N THR A 61 -8.36 2.44 13.70
CA THR A 61 -8.15 3.72 13.06
C THR A 61 -6.66 3.96 12.91
N VAL A 62 -6.23 4.33 11.70
CA VAL A 62 -4.82 4.68 11.46
C VAL A 62 -4.71 6.06 10.85
N ASN A 63 -3.86 6.89 11.42
CA ASN A 63 -3.53 8.21 10.90
C ASN A 63 -2.33 8.11 9.95
N ALA A 64 -2.50 8.59 8.72
CA ALA A 64 -1.42 8.75 7.77
C ALA A 64 -1.31 10.22 7.37
N TYR A 65 -0.10 10.78 7.43
CA TYR A 65 0.15 12.14 6.98
C TYR A 65 0.12 12.22 5.45
N ARG A 66 -0.36 13.37 4.95
CA ARG A 66 -0.32 13.70 3.53
C ARG A 66 1.07 14.17 3.14
N ILE A 67 1.56 13.64 2.03
CA ILE A 67 2.83 14.06 1.44
C ILE A 67 2.53 15.08 0.33
N ASN A 68 2.94 16.34 0.54
CA ASN A 68 2.71 17.46 -0.39
C ASN A 68 3.82 17.69 -1.42
N LYS A 69 4.52 16.62 -1.83
CA LYS A 69 5.56 16.69 -2.88
C LYS A 69 5.09 15.95 -4.14
N PRO A 70 5.37 16.45 -5.36
CA PRO A 70 5.03 15.73 -6.58
C PRO A 70 5.77 14.39 -6.61
N SER A 71 5.05 13.34 -7.00
CA SER A 71 5.62 12.00 -7.23
C SER A 71 6.64 12.04 -8.38
N PHE A 72 7.46 10.99 -8.51
CA PHE A 72 8.46 10.90 -9.57
C PHE A 72 7.82 11.04 -10.95
N LEU A 73 6.73 10.29 -11.21
CA LEU A 73 5.99 10.37 -12.47
C LEU A 73 5.33 11.74 -12.68
N GLN A 74 4.79 12.36 -11.63
CA GLN A 74 4.21 13.71 -11.74
C GLN A 74 5.25 14.76 -12.11
N ARG A 75 6.52 14.59 -11.74
CA ARG A 75 7.58 15.55 -12.10
C ARG A 75 7.80 15.62 -13.61
N PHE A 76 7.78 14.49 -14.32
CA PHE A 76 7.90 14.48 -15.78
C PHE A 76 6.75 15.18 -16.50
N ILE A 77 5.56 15.18 -15.90
CA ILE A 77 4.38 15.85 -16.49
C ILE A 77 4.40 17.35 -16.18
N LEU A 78 4.78 17.72 -14.95
CA LEU A 78 4.75 19.10 -14.47
C LEU A 78 5.96 19.92 -14.92
N TYR A 79 7.09 19.27 -15.17
CA TYR A 79 8.35 19.88 -15.60
C TYR A 79 8.86 19.11 -16.83
N PRO A 80 8.24 19.32 -18.01
CA PRO A 80 8.67 18.69 -19.26
C PRO A 80 10.07 19.13 -19.68
#